data_AF-A0A9P8I6T9-F1
#
_entry.id   AF-A0A9P8I6T9-F1
#
_cell.length_a   1.000
_cell.length_b   1.000
_cell.length_c   1.000
_cell.angle_alpha   90.00
_cell.angle_beta   90.00
_cell.angle_gamma   90.00
#
_symmetry.space_group_name_H-M   'P 1'
#
loop_
_entity.id
_entity.type
_entity.pdbx_description
1 polymer ?
#
loop_
_entity_poly.entity_id
_entity_poly.type
_entity_poly.pdbx_seq_one_letter_code
_entity_poly.pdbx_strand_id
1 'polypeptide(L)'
;ISDSRGRLQYVPFPTCDETGRPLRLPYGLDQDLNCTVGFVSDAFFHLLEFYIHNDVPLTCRIPASADAGTSSSPIAPAGDDDADAAFIPLTFALTGKLQLSHLHVSNHLNVIVHAAADGRLDSAVAYSVSGGGRSVRLVIGDELPLRFSVRWVKGVGMPGGGGNSGIGMAKLTMC
;
A
#
# COMPACT_ATOMS: atom_id res chain seq x y z
N ILE A 1 -5.53 -13.43 -6.55
CA ILE A 1 -4.90 -14.51 -7.37
C ILE A 1 -5.14 -15.84 -6.66
N SER A 2 -5.18 -16.98 -7.33
CA SER A 2 -5.32 -18.30 -6.69
C SER A 2 -4.15 -19.23 -7.00
N ASP A 3 -3.80 -20.14 -6.08
CA ASP A 3 -2.82 -21.20 -6.37
C ASP A 3 -3.40 -22.35 -7.20
N SER A 4 -2.51 -23.29 -7.54
CA SER A 4 -2.84 -24.59 -8.13
C SER A 4 -3.81 -25.45 -7.31
N ARG A 5 -4.14 -25.05 -6.06
CA ARG A 5 -5.14 -25.68 -5.20
C ARG A 5 -6.42 -24.86 -5.08
N GLY A 6 -6.55 -23.77 -5.85
CA GLY A 6 -7.73 -22.90 -5.88
C GLY A 6 -7.85 -21.95 -4.68
N ARG A 7 -6.84 -21.85 -3.82
CA ARG A 7 -6.88 -20.98 -2.64
C ARG A 7 -6.52 -19.55 -3.02
N LEU A 8 -7.26 -18.58 -2.51
CA LEU A 8 -6.96 -17.17 -2.72
C LEU A 8 -5.63 -16.79 -2.07
N GLN A 9 -4.81 -16.05 -2.81
CA GLN A 9 -3.47 -15.62 -2.43
C GLN A 9 -3.32 -14.12 -2.56
N TYR A 10 -2.57 -13.58 -1.61
CA TYR A 10 -2.01 -12.24 -1.64
C TYR A 10 -0.74 -12.26 -2.48
N VAL A 11 -0.49 -11.16 -3.20
CA VAL A 11 0.72 -11.01 -4.03
C VAL A 11 1.52 -9.77 -3.61
N PRO A 12 2.82 -9.71 -3.89
CA PRO A 12 3.63 -8.50 -3.72
C PRO A 12 2.97 -7.26 -4.31
N PHE A 13 2.95 -6.16 -3.55
CA PHE A 13 2.78 -4.84 -4.17
C PHE A 13 3.84 -4.72 -5.28
N PRO A 14 3.53 -4.10 -6.43
CA PRO A 14 4.48 -3.95 -7.52
C PRO A 14 5.86 -3.46 -7.05
N THR A 15 6.90 -3.98 -7.69
CA THR A 15 8.28 -3.63 -7.33
C THR A 15 8.52 -2.16 -7.66
N CYS A 16 9.06 -1.41 -6.70
CA CYS A 16 9.47 -0.03 -6.90
C CYS A 16 10.87 0.01 -7.51
N ASP A 17 11.05 0.70 -8.64
CA ASP A 17 12.34 0.82 -9.33
C ASP A 17 13.42 1.46 -8.45
N GLU A 18 13.04 2.39 -7.58
CA GLU A 18 13.98 3.10 -6.68
C GLU A 18 14.63 2.16 -5.66
N THR A 19 13.96 1.06 -5.29
CA THR A 19 14.45 0.15 -4.24
C THR A 19 14.64 -1.29 -4.69
N GLY A 20 14.21 -1.65 -5.90
CA GLY A 20 14.19 -3.02 -6.41
C GLY A 20 13.37 -3.98 -5.55
N ARG A 21 12.43 -3.45 -4.75
CA ARG A 21 11.59 -4.20 -3.81
C ARG A 21 10.16 -3.66 -3.82
N PRO A 22 9.16 -4.47 -3.38
CA PRO A 22 7.80 -3.97 -3.14
C PRO A 22 7.78 -2.76 -2.19
N LEU A 23 6.70 -1.98 -2.23
CA LEU A 23 6.50 -0.81 -1.38
C LEU A 23 6.72 -1.14 0.10
N ARG A 24 7.59 -0.37 0.75
CA ARG A 24 7.92 -0.49 2.17
C ARG A 24 7.75 0.87 2.84
N LEU A 25 6.91 0.96 3.85
CA LEU A 25 6.87 2.12 4.74
C LEU A 25 7.67 1.77 6.00
N PRO A 26 8.69 2.56 6.36
CA PRO A 26 9.31 2.53 7.67
C PRO A 26 8.27 2.87 8.73
N TYR A 27 8.15 2.00 9.72
CA TYR A 27 7.29 2.26 10.89
C TYR A 27 7.68 3.51 11.62
N GLY A 28 6.68 4.11 12.27
CA GLY A 28 6.85 5.23 13.20
C GLY A 28 7.57 6.44 12.63
N LEU A 29 7.78 6.48 11.31
CA LEU A 29 8.55 7.51 10.63
C LEU A 29 7.68 8.19 9.58
N ASP A 30 7.40 9.45 9.85
CA ASP A 30 6.76 10.34 8.90
C ASP A 30 7.74 10.65 7.79
N GLN A 31 7.41 10.23 6.58
CA GLN A 31 8.27 10.47 5.43
C GLN A 31 7.50 10.48 4.12
N ASP A 32 8.10 11.12 3.13
CA ASP A 32 7.64 11.06 1.76
C ASP A 32 8.44 9.98 1.02
N LEU A 33 7.74 9.15 0.25
CA LEU A 33 8.27 8.00 -0.47
C LEU A 33 7.92 8.10 -1.94
N ASN A 34 8.87 7.72 -2.79
CA ASN A 34 8.63 7.53 -4.22
C ASN A 34 8.73 6.03 -4.53
N CYS A 35 7.76 5.53 -5.29
CA CYS A 35 7.74 4.17 -5.80
C CYS A 35 7.26 4.21 -7.25
N THR A 36 8.17 4.01 -8.18
CA THR A 36 7.85 3.90 -9.60
C THR A 36 7.69 2.45 -9.98
N VAL A 37 6.51 2.12 -10.53
CA VAL A 37 6.28 0.81 -11.14
C VAL A 37 6.75 0.89 -12.58
N GLY A 38 7.90 0.29 -12.88
CA GLY A 38 8.59 0.46 -14.17
C GLY A 38 7.87 -0.13 -15.38
N PHE A 39 6.82 -0.92 -15.19
CA PHE A 39 6.04 -1.46 -16.31
C PHE A 39 4.61 -1.78 -15.91
N VAL A 40 3.65 -1.06 -16.49
CA VAL A 40 2.23 -1.37 -16.34
C VAL A 40 1.83 -2.41 -17.39
N SER A 41 1.69 -3.66 -16.94
CA SER A 41 1.15 -4.74 -17.77
C SER A 41 -0.33 -4.54 -18.10
N ASP A 42 -0.79 -5.21 -19.15
CA ASP A 42 -2.21 -5.24 -19.56
C ASP A 42 -3.15 -5.62 -18.39
N ALA A 43 -2.83 -6.71 -17.68
CA ALA A 43 -3.61 -7.13 -16.52
C ALA A 43 -3.62 -6.09 -15.39
N PHE A 44 -2.48 -5.43 -15.14
CA PHE A 44 -2.42 -4.38 -14.10
C PHE A 44 -3.14 -3.11 -14.53
N PHE A 45 -3.09 -2.75 -15.81
CA PHE A 45 -3.84 -1.63 -16.39
C PHE A 45 -5.35 -1.80 -16.16
N HIS A 46 -5.90 -2.97 -16.51
CA HIS A 46 -7.32 -3.27 -16.27
C HIS A 46 -7.67 -3.37 -14.78
N LEU A 47 -6.72 -3.79 -13.94
CA LEU A 47 -6.92 -3.77 -12.49
C LEU A 47 -7.01 -2.34 -11.94
N LEU A 48 -6.20 -1.41 -12.46
CA LEU A 48 -6.26 0.00 -12.12
C LEU A 48 -7.60 0.63 -12.53
N GLU A 49 -8.24 0.17 -13.60
CA GLU A 49 -9.60 0.62 -13.97
C GLU A 49 -10.60 0.33 -12.85
N PHE A 50 -10.62 -0.92 -12.35
CA PHE A 50 -11.49 -1.30 -11.24
C PHE A 50 -11.17 -0.53 -9.95
N TYR A 51 -9.89 -0.27 -9.67
CA TYR A 51 -9.49 0.49 -8.48
C TYR A 51 -9.89 1.96 -8.56
N ILE A 52 -9.69 2.62 -9.70
CA ILE A 52 -10.06 4.03 -9.89
C ILE A 52 -11.58 4.19 -9.88
N HIS A 53 -12.31 3.23 -10.45
CA HIS A 53 -13.76 3.22 -10.42
C HIS A 53 -14.34 2.78 -9.07
N ASN A 54 -13.50 2.28 -8.15
CA ASN A 54 -13.86 1.73 -6.84
C ASN A 54 -14.80 0.51 -6.92
N ASP A 55 -14.75 -0.24 -8.02
CA ASP A 55 -15.52 -1.48 -8.20
C ASP A 55 -14.97 -2.60 -7.30
N VAL A 56 -13.68 -2.56 -7.01
CA VAL A 56 -13.01 -3.43 -6.02
C VAL A 56 -11.99 -2.61 -5.23
N PRO A 57 -11.81 -2.88 -3.91
CA PRO A 57 -10.82 -2.18 -3.12
C PRO A 57 -9.40 -2.67 -3.44
N LEU A 58 -8.45 -1.74 -3.59
CA LEU A 58 -7.03 -2.05 -3.56
C LEU A 58 -6.59 -2.14 -2.09
N THR A 59 -6.42 -3.36 -1.56
CA THR A 59 -6.11 -3.57 -0.13
C THR A 59 -4.90 -4.47 0.09
N CYS A 60 -3.95 -3.95 0.89
CA CYS A 60 -2.76 -4.62 1.40
C CYS A 60 -3.00 -5.19 2.80
N ARG A 61 -2.36 -6.30 3.14
CA ARG A 61 -2.12 -6.87 4.46
C ARG A 61 -0.72 -6.54 4.97
N ILE A 62 -0.63 -5.53 5.83
CA ILE A 62 0.63 -5.15 6.47
C ILE A 62 0.74 -5.85 7.84
N PRO A 63 1.94 -6.29 8.27
CA PRO A 63 2.10 -7.02 9.51
C PRO A 63 1.80 -6.11 10.69
N ALA A 64 1.00 -6.58 11.65
CA ALA A 64 0.52 -5.76 12.76
C ALA A 64 1.64 -5.36 13.73
N SER A 65 2.81 -6.00 13.70
CA SER A 65 3.97 -5.59 14.48
C SER A 65 5.24 -5.65 13.63
N ALA A 66 6.22 -4.82 13.98
CA ALA A 66 7.56 -4.87 13.38
C ALA A 66 8.19 -6.26 13.49
N ASP A 67 7.99 -6.94 14.61
CA ASP A 67 8.59 -8.24 14.90
C ASP A 67 7.97 -9.36 14.07
N ALA A 68 6.69 -9.23 13.71
CA ALA A 68 5.98 -10.20 12.88
C ALA A 68 6.51 -10.28 11.44
N GLY A 69 7.21 -9.25 10.95
CA GLY A 69 7.81 -9.20 9.61
C GLY A 69 9.29 -9.62 9.54
N THR A 70 9.88 -10.05 10.67
CA THR A 70 11.31 -10.42 10.78
C THR A 70 11.59 -11.91 10.67
N SER A 71 10.55 -12.76 10.65
CA SER A 71 10.75 -14.16 10.30
C SER A 71 11.27 -14.23 8.86
N SER A 72 12.46 -14.79 8.71
CA SER A 72 13.18 -14.97 7.45
C SER A 72 12.52 -16.02 6.55
N SER A 73 11.20 -16.10 6.55
CA SER A 73 10.47 -16.98 5.65
C SER A 73 10.28 -16.24 4.32
N PRO A 74 10.85 -16.75 3.21
CA PRO A 74 10.56 -16.20 1.90
C PRO A 74 9.06 -16.32 1.70
N ILE A 75 8.42 -15.18 1.37
CA ILE A 75 7.01 -14.99 0.97
C ILE A 75 6.42 -16.34 0.54
N ALA A 76 5.89 -17.09 1.50
CA ALA A 76 5.24 -18.33 1.20
C ALA A 76 3.90 -17.93 0.59
N PRO A 77 3.49 -18.51 -0.55
CA PRO A 77 2.12 -18.36 -1.02
C PRO A 77 1.21 -18.74 0.14
N ALA A 78 0.52 -17.75 0.72
CA ALA A 78 -0.25 -17.88 1.95
C ALA A 78 -1.31 -18.99 1.76
N GLY A 79 -0.95 -20.21 2.15
CA GLY A 79 -1.90 -21.17 2.64
C GLY A 79 -2.31 -20.74 4.05
N ASP A 80 -3.46 -21.22 4.50
CA ASP A 80 -4.04 -21.01 5.85
C ASP A 80 -3.10 -21.26 7.05
N ASP A 81 -1.82 -21.61 6.83
CA ASP A 81 -0.85 -21.98 7.85
C ASP A 81 -0.06 -20.79 8.42
N ASP A 82 -0.27 -19.55 7.96
CA ASP A 82 0.34 -18.32 8.53
C ASP A 82 -0.49 -17.78 9.73
N ALA A 83 -0.97 -18.70 10.58
CA ALA A 83 -1.93 -18.45 11.66
C ALA A 83 -1.37 -17.60 12.83
N ASP A 84 -0.06 -17.35 12.86
CA ASP A 84 0.60 -16.71 14.01
C ASP A 84 0.92 -15.22 13.82
N ALA A 85 0.89 -14.69 12.58
CA ALA A 85 1.13 -13.28 12.32
C ALA A 85 -0.18 -12.52 12.16
N ALA A 86 -0.51 -11.63 13.10
CA ALA A 86 -1.61 -10.70 12.94
C ALA A 86 -1.29 -9.71 11.80
N PHE A 87 -2.21 -9.55 10.84
CA PHE A 87 -2.12 -8.57 9.76
C PHE A 87 -3.25 -7.54 9.89
N ILE A 88 -3.00 -6.31 9.47
CA ILE A 88 -4.03 -5.27 9.32
C ILE A 88 -4.18 -4.85 7.86
N PRO A 89 -5.38 -4.39 7.44
CA PRO A 89 -5.56 -3.87 6.10
C PRO A 89 -4.95 -2.46 5.94
N LEU A 90 -4.29 -2.23 4.82
CA LEU A 90 -3.95 -0.93 4.25
C LEU A 90 -4.71 -0.79 2.93
N THR A 91 -5.77 0.01 2.93
CA THR A 91 -6.61 0.22 1.74
C THR A 91 -6.18 1.47 1.00
N PHE A 92 -6.12 1.40 -0.32
CA PHE A 92 -5.76 2.51 -1.21
C PHE A 92 -7.01 2.99 -1.96
N ALA A 93 -7.44 4.22 -1.65
CA ALA A 93 -8.44 4.95 -2.41
C ALA A 93 -7.76 5.72 -3.55
N LEU A 94 -7.41 5.01 -4.62
CA LEU A 94 -6.80 5.60 -5.81
C LEU A 94 -7.86 6.39 -6.59
N THR A 95 -7.53 7.62 -7.00
CA THR A 95 -8.43 8.43 -7.82
C THR A 95 -7.84 8.72 -9.19
N GLY A 96 -8.71 9.00 -10.15
CA GLY A 96 -8.32 9.15 -11.53
C GLY A 96 -9.49 9.40 -12.47
N LYS A 97 -9.22 9.36 -13.78
CA LYS A 97 -10.23 9.42 -14.83
C LYS A 97 -9.97 8.32 -15.85
N LEU A 98 -11.02 7.59 -16.21
CA LEU A 98 -10.98 6.63 -17.30
C LEU A 98 -11.19 7.37 -18.61
N GLN A 99 -10.44 6.99 -19.64
CA GLN A 99 -10.64 7.40 -21.03
C GLN A 99 -10.61 6.15 -21.91
N LEU A 100 -11.14 6.24 -23.13
CA LEU A 100 -11.26 5.09 -24.03
C LEU A 100 -9.91 4.39 -24.32
N SER A 101 -8.81 5.14 -24.30
CA SER A 101 -7.48 4.64 -24.67
C SER A 101 -6.41 4.80 -23.59
N HIS A 102 -6.74 5.36 -22.43
CA HIS A 102 -5.77 5.64 -21.37
C HIS A 102 -6.44 5.95 -20.03
N LEU A 103 -5.65 5.93 -18.97
CA LEU A 103 -6.07 6.34 -17.64
C LEU A 103 -5.36 7.62 -17.24
N HIS A 104 -6.03 8.48 -16.50
CA HIS A 104 -5.37 9.51 -15.70
C HIS A 104 -5.34 9.03 -14.26
N VAL A 105 -4.16 8.82 -13.69
CA VAL A 105 -3.99 8.37 -12.31
C VAL A 105 -3.49 9.52 -11.45
N SER A 106 -4.21 9.86 -10.38
CA SER A 106 -3.73 10.80 -9.36
C SER A 106 -2.68 10.10 -8.50
N ASN A 107 -1.43 10.31 -8.88
CA ASN A 107 -0.28 9.53 -8.43
C ASN A 107 0.37 10.04 -7.13
N HIS A 108 -0.19 11.08 -6.52
CA HIS A 108 0.17 11.54 -5.19
C HIS A 108 -0.85 11.00 -4.19
N LEU A 109 -0.39 10.24 -3.21
CA LEU A 109 -1.21 9.65 -2.16
C LEU A 109 -0.74 10.11 -0.79
N ASN A 110 -1.66 10.45 0.08
CA ASN A 110 -1.38 10.50 1.51
C ASN A 110 -1.62 9.11 2.09
N VAL A 111 -0.77 8.71 3.04
CA VAL A 111 -0.92 7.46 3.78
C VAL A 111 -0.97 7.79 5.26
N ILE A 112 -2.01 7.32 5.95
CA ILE A 112 -2.16 7.44 7.39
C ILE A 112 -2.10 6.04 7.98
N VAL A 113 -1.24 5.87 8.98
CA VAL A 113 -1.11 4.62 9.72
C VAL A 113 -1.36 4.89 11.20
N HIS A 114 -2.35 4.20 11.77
CA HIS A 114 -2.62 4.22 13.20
C HIS A 114 -1.83 3.12 13.90
N ALA A 115 -1.05 3.52 14.89
CA ALA A 115 -0.30 2.62 15.76
C ALA A 115 -0.83 2.74 17.19
N ALA A 116 -1.17 1.61 17.81
CA ALA A 116 -1.51 1.53 19.21
C ALA A 116 -0.30 1.90 20.10
N ALA A 117 -0.58 2.18 21.38
CA ALA A 117 0.44 2.62 22.34
C ALA A 117 1.53 1.57 22.59
N ASP A 118 1.21 0.29 22.38
CA ASP A 118 2.12 -0.85 22.49
C ASP A 118 3.01 -1.06 21.25
N GLY A 119 2.88 -0.23 20.21
CA GLY A 119 3.64 -0.38 18.97
C GLY A 119 3.06 -1.43 18.02
N ARG A 120 1.80 -1.84 18.20
CA ARG A 120 1.06 -2.62 17.21
C ARG A 120 0.32 -1.69 16.24
N LEU A 121 0.34 -2.02 14.95
CA LEU A 121 -0.52 -1.38 13.96
C LEU A 121 -1.98 -1.73 14.21
N ASP A 122 -2.83 -0.74 14.11
CA ASP A 122 -4.27 -0.87 14.29
C ASP A 122 -5.00 -0.81 12.94
N SER A 123 -4.79 0.26 12.19
CA SER A 123 -5.41 0.48 10.88
C SER A 123 -4.55 1.36 9.98
N ALA A 124 -4.71 1.23 8.66
CA ALA A 124 -4.00 2.06 7.71
C ALA A 124 -4.85 2.36 6.46
N VAL A 125 -4.68 3.54 5.91
CA VAL A 125 -5.36 3.96 4.67
C VAL A 125 -4.43 4.84 3.85
N ALA A 126 -4.48 4.65 2.53
CA ALA A 126 -3.86 5.51 1.54
C ALA A 126 -4.96 6.12 0.66
N TYR A 127 -4.82 7.38 0.27
CA TYR A 127 -5.79 8.03 -0.61
C TYR A 127 -5.10 9.05 -1.51
N SER A 128 -5.51 9.07 -2.78
CA SER A 128 -5.02 10.05 -3.74
C SER A 128 -5.45 11.46 -3.35
N VAL A 129 -4.51 12.38 -3.35
CA VAL A 129 -4.77 13.81 -3.16
C VAL A 129 -4.70 14.51 -4.51
N SER A 130 -5.82 15.11 -4.93
CA SER A 130 -5.96 15.80 -6.22
C SER A 130 -5.29 17.18 -6.27
N GLY A 131 -4.54 17.55 -5.23
CA GLY A 131 -3.91 18.86 -5.07
C GLY A 131 -2.96 19.19 -6.21
N GLY A 132 -3.40 20.07 -7.12
CA GLY A 132 -2.57 20.71 -8.14
C GLY A 132 -2.53 20.05 -9.53
N GLY A 133 -3.52 19.23 -9.91
CA GLY A 133 -3.58 18.67 -11.28
C GLY A 133 -2.50 17.62 -11.57
N ARG A 134 -1.92 17.03 -10.52
CA ARG A 134 -0.91 15.98 -10.61
C ARG A 134 -1.57 14.64 -10.90
N SER A 135 -1.89 14.43 -12.17
CA SER A 135 -2.31 13.14 -12.71
C SER A 135 -1.37 12.72 -13.81
N VAL A 136 -1.00 11.44 -13.83
CA VAL A 136 -0.20 10.86 -14.90
C VAL A 136 -1.13 10.20 -15.90
N ARG A 137 -0.91 10.48 -17.18
CA ARG A 137 -1.55 9.76 -18.27
C ARG A 137 -0.85 8.41 -18.42
N LEU A 138 -1.62 7.33 -18.41
CA LEU A 138 -1.12 5.96 -18.39
C LEU A 138 -1.73 5.15 -19.54
N VAL A 139 -0.89 4.44 -20.30
CA VAL A 139 -1.24 3.32 -21.18
C VAL A 139 -0.46 2.07 -20.80
N ILE A 140 -0.82 0.93 -21.37
CA ILE A 140 -0.06 -0.32 -21.20
C ILE A 140 1.38 -0.11 -21.67
N GLY A 141 2.32 -0.54 -20.83
CA GLY A 141 3.76 -0.38 -21.05
C GLY A 141 4.37 0.89 -20.47
N ASP A 142 3.55 1.85 -20.01
CA ASP A 142 4.06 3.03 -19.31
C ASP A 142 4.59 2.69 -17.91
N GLU A 143 5.41 3.58 -17.37
CA GLU A 143 5.78 3.60 -15.96
C GLU A 143 4.70 4.32 -15.14
N LEU A 144 4.42 3.83 -13.94
CA LEU A 144 3.51 4.48 -12.98
C LEU A 144 4.29 5.01 -11.77
N PRO A 145 4.67 6.30 -11.76
CA PRO A 145 5.40 6.89 -10.65
C PRO A 145 4.43 7.27 -9.52
N LEU A 146 4.41 6.51 -8.42
CA LEU A 146 3.59 6.82 -7.24
C LEU A 146 4.42 7.58 -6.20
N ARG A 147 3.80 8.59 -5.59
CA ARG A 147 4.37 9.36 -4.49
C ARG A 147 3.48 9.25 -3.28
N PHE A 148 4.05 8.88 -2.14
CA PHE A 148 3.34 8.67 -0.89
C PHE A 148 3.83 9.65 0.16
N SER A 149 2.94 10.37 0.81
CA SER A 149 3.23 11.13 2.02
C SER A 149 2.69 10.37 3.21
N VAL A 150 3.57 9.67 3.92
CA VAL A 150 3.23 8.77 5.03
C VAL A 150 3.24 9.53 6.34
N ARG A 151 2.18 9.39 7.13
CA ARG A 151 2.05 9.97 8.47
C ARG A 151 1.57 8.91 9.46
N TRP A 152 2.23 8.89 10.61
CA TRP A 152 1.96 7.97 11.69
C TRP A 152 1.16 8.66 12.79
N VAL A 153 0.02 8.09 13.13
CA VAL A 153 -0.86 8.57 14.18
C VAL A 153 -0.81 7.61 15.35
N LYS A 154 -0.64 8.16 16.55
CA LYS A 154 -0.59 7.39 17.79
C LYS A 154 -1.98 7.25 18.37
N GLY A 155 -2.33 6.01 18.69
CA GLY A 155 -3.65 5.64 19.17
C GLY A 155 -4.72 5.71 18.08
N VAL A 156 -5.95 5.47 18.52
CA VAL A 156 -7.16 5.47 17.67
C VAL A 156 -7.75 6.87 17.47
N GLY A 157 -7.13 7.90 18.07
CA GLY A 157 -7.57 9.29 17.97
C GLY A 157 -7.15 9.90 16.63
N MET A 158 -8.03 10.73 16.05
CA MET A 158 -7.69 11.49 14.84
C MET A 158 -6.61 12.53 15.16
N PRO A 159 -5.64 12.76 14.25
CA PRO A 159 -4.61 13.77 14.44
C PRO A 159 -5.25 15.16 14.62
N GLY A 160 -4.96 15.79 15.77
CA GLY A 160 -5.60 17.04 16.23
C GLY A 160 -5.91 17.04 17.73
N GLY A 161 -6.03 15.86 18.35
CA GLY A 161 -6.07 15.68 19.82
C GLY A 161 -4.68 15.30 20.34
N GLY A 162 -4.01 16.18 21.07
CA GLY A 162 -2.59 16.06 21.44
C GLY A 162 -2.20 14.78 22.19
N GLY A 163 -1.08 14.16 21.79
CA GLY A 163 -0.43 13.05 22.51
C GLY A 163 0.93 12.70 21.91
N ASN A 164 1.98 12.74 22.73
CA ASN A 164 3.40 12.78 22.36
C ASN A 164 4.04 11.43 21.95
N SER A 165 5.15 11.53 21.21
CA SER A 165 5.97 10.50 20.53
C SER A 165 6.77 9.54 21.44
N GLY A 166 6.98 8.26 21.10
CA GLY A 166 8.24 7.80 20.48
C GLY A 166 8.20 6.92 19.21
N ILE A 167 9.39 6.51 18.76
CA ILE A 167 9.78 6.11 17.39
C ILE A 167 10.24 4.64 17.37
N GLY A 168 9.91 3.88 16.31
CA GLY A 168 10.42 2.53 16.02
C GLY A 168 10.20 2.18 14.53
N MET A 169 10.93 1.22 13.93
CA MET A 169 10.86 0.87 12.49
C MET A 169 10.09 -0.45 12.21
N ALA A 170 9.50 -0.58 11.02
CA ALA A 170 8.81 -1.77 10.50
C ALA A 170 8.76 -1.67 8.98
N LYS A 171 8.36 -2.77 8.39
CA LYS A 171 8.45 -3.05 6.98
C LYS A 171 7.04 -3.40 6.52
N LEU A 172 6.53 -2.66 5.54
CA LEU A 172 5.25 -3.03 4.95
C LEU A 172 5.31 -4.37 4.26
N THR A 173 4.21 -5.10 4.37
CA THR A 173 3.95 -6.31 3.60
C THR A 173 2.59 -6.18 2.90
N MET A 174 2.57 -6.60 1.64
CA MET A 174 1.58 -6.84 0.55
C MET A 174 0.07 -6.55 0.49
N CYS A 175 -0.37 -6.00 -0.67
CA CYS A 175 -1.66 -6.08 -1.40
C CYS A 175 -1.50 -7.14 -2.49
#